data_AF-A0A954I911-F1
#
_entry.id   AF-A0A954I911-F1
#
_cell.length_a   1.000
_cell.length_b   1.000
_cell.length_c   1.000
_cell.angle_alpha   90.00
_cell.angle_beta   90.00
_cell.angle_gamma   90.00
#
_symmetry.space_group_name_H-M   'P 1'
#
loop_
_entity.id
_entity.type
_entity.pdbx_description
1 polymer ?
#
loop_
_entity_poly.entity_id
_entity_poly.type
_entity_poly.pdbx_seq_one_letter_code
_entity_poly.pdbx_strand_id
1 'polypeptide(L)'
;MTTKAAVNNIKVRMYRHGFGDCFLLSYFHDDDRVFSMLIDCGIKLNTKSTDVPIEDVIADLKATLEPPGGGAPRIDVLVATHEHWDHIAFFHPTKFPDFFSAFDIGQVWLAWTENPQDEDAAVINSRLRDGAAALQIATTKLKAAATEEMRSMNGMGFGGRVAAAREHLNSAMDDVLGFYGVSAGKKVSKSGIKYKPNGRISVETEVAMNHIMKLGKKGGVRYCLPGETIDEESLPPGVNVFVLGPPKGSAINRSNPSSGANKETYEAHSIDATGLTGFIDGILQLGPGESSATDVENGPFGQNSGMTAAEVRKNPYFRETYFSDSEKYRQIEHCWLDVTSQFALQLDGAVNNTSLVLAIELADSGKVLLFPGDAQVGSWLSWHDLEWKVRNGGKTETRTAEQLLNKTVLYKVSHHGSHNATIQQKGLEMMKDPELVAMIPEKEKSYNGILHEPLMTRLQKLCRGRVLISADSENRPEDLLKTRPAGISAAAWKKFKSNLVVDRLYVEYTVK
;
A
#
# COMPACT_ATOMS: atom_id res chain seq x y z
N MET A 1 -35.64 -8.19 25.55
CA MET A 1 -34.49 -7.92 24.65
C MET A 1 -33.35 -8.77 25.17
N THR A 2 -33.03 -9.88 24.51
CA THR A 2 -31.84 -10.67 24.82
C THR A 2 -30.62 -9.78 24.53
N THR A 3 -29.90 -9.38 25.56
CA THR A 3 -28.62 -8.67 25.42
C THR A 3 -27.69 -9.54 24.59
N LYS A 4 -27.34 -9.10 23.38
CA LYS A 4 -26.34 -9.78 22.54
C LYS A 4 -25.07 -9.94 23.37
N ALA A 5 -24.50 -11.14 23.35
CA ALA A 5 -23.35 -11.45 24.17
C ALA A 5 -22.08 -10.79 23.63
N ALA A 6 -21.20 -10.34 24.53
CA ALA A 6 -20.02 -9.55 24.17
C ALA A 6 -18.90 -10.42 23.58
N VAL A 7 -18.20 -9.89 22.58
CA VAL A 7 -17.05 -10.54 21.96
C VAL A 7 -15.96 -10.72 23.01
N ASN A 8 -15.46 -11.94 23.12
CA ASN A 8 -14.35 -12.28 24.04
C ASN A 8 -13.10 -12.77 23.30
N ASN A 9 -13.17 -13.00 21.99
CA ASN A 9 -11.99 -13.28 21.18
C ASN A 9 -12.14 -12.91 19.71
N ILE A 10 -11.01 -12.61 19.07
CA ILE A 10 -10.90 -12.31 17.64
C ILE A 10 -9.84 -13.23 17.04
N LYS A 11 -10.21 -13.98 16.00
CA LYS A 11 -9.27 -14.73 15.16
C LYS A 11 -8.86 -13.86 13.99
N VAL A 12 -7.56 -13.63 13.85
CA VAL A 12 -6.96 -12.83 12.77
C VAL A 12 -6.22 -13.78 11.84
N ARG A 13 -6.74 -13.94 10.63
CA ARG A 13 -6.17 -14.79 9.59
C ARG A 13 -5.49 -13.94 8.53
N MET A 14 -4.18 -14.14 8.36
CA MET A 14 -3.36 -13.55 7.29
C MET A 14 -3.12 -14.59 6.20
N TYR A 15 -3.64 -14.37 5.00
CA TYR A 15 -3.45 -15.30 3.88
C TYR A 15 -2.03 -15.24 3.31
N ARG A 16 -1.59 -16.36 2.72
CA ARG A 16 -0.20 -16.62 2.28
C ARG A 16 -0.09 -16.69 0.74
N HIS A 17 -0.98 -16.00 0.03
CA HIS A 17 -1.06 -16.02 -1.44
C HIS A 17 0.03 -15.21 -2.15
N GLY A 18 0.91 -14.53 -1.40
CA GLY A 18 2.07 -13.82 -1.93
C GLY A 18 2.33 -12.51 -1.21
N PHE A 19 2.91 -11.55 -1.94
CA PHE A 19 3.06 -10.17 -1.49
C PHE A 19 1.75 -9.42 -1.72
N GLY A 20 1.16 -8.91 -0.65
CA GLY A 20 -0.11 -8.19 -0.67
C GLY A 20 -0.99 -8.53 0.52
N ASP A 21 -1.97 -7.67 0.81
CA ASP A 21 -2.81 -7.78 1.99
C ASP A 21 -4.09 -8.58 1.72
N CYS A 22 -4.39 -9.50 2.63
CA CYS A 22 -5.69 -10.17 2.73
C CYS A 22 -5.84 -10.71 4.15
N PHE A 23 -6.65 -10.03 4.97
CA PHE A 23 -6.85 -10.39 6.37
C PHE A 23 -8.32 -10.65 6.68
N LEU A 24 -8.64 -11.83 7.19
CA LEU A 24 -9.96 -12.12 7.74
C LEU A 24 -9.92 -12.01 9.27
N LEU A 25 -10.73 -11.12 9.83
CA LEU A 25 -10.99 -11.00 11.26
C LEU A 25 -12.35 -11.61 11.56
N SER A 26 -12.38 -12.64 12.39
CA SER A 26 -13.61 -13.28 12.85
C SER A 26 -13.77 -13.05 14.35
N TYR A 27 -14.89 -12.45 14.74
CA TYR A 27 -15.18 -12.06 16.12
C TYR A 27 -16.12 -13.09 16.74
N PHE A 28 -15.78 -13.53 17.95
CA PHE A 28 -16.49 -14.61 18.61
C PHE A 28 -16.98 -14.21 20.00
N HIS A 29 -18.18 -14.67 20.32
CA HIS A 29 -18.59 -14.89 21.69
C HIS A 29 -18.49 -16.38 21.96
N ASP A 30 -17.52 -16.77 22.79
CA ASP A 30 -17.14 -18.16 22.98
C ASP A 30 -16.78 -18.83 21.65
N ASP A 31 -17.56 -19.81 21.20
CA ASP A 31 -17.36 -20.54 19.95
C ASP A 31 -18.23 -20.03 18.78
N ASP A 32 -19.17 -19.11 19.05
CA ASP A 32 -20.08 -18.56 18.05
C ASP A 32 -19.50 -17.34 17.36
N ARG A 33 -19.31 -17.43 16.03
CA ARG A 33 -18.91 -16.26 15.23
C ARG A 33 -20.09 -15.29 15.13
N VAL A 34 -19.91 -14.09 15.67
CA VAL A 34 -20.95 -13.05 15.70
C VAL A 34 -20.75 -11.93 14.68
N PHE A 35 -19.53 -11.80 14.15
CA PHE A 35 -19.18 -10.76 13.18
C PHE A 35 -17.94 -11.17 12.36
N SER A 36 -17.86 -10.69 11.12
CA SER A 36 -16.68 -10.85 10.25
C SER A 36 -16.26 -9.54 9.59
N MET A 37 -14.96 -9.29 9.55
CA MET A 37 -14.35 -8.19 8.83
C MET A 37 -13.27 -8.71 7.89
N LEU A 38 -13.37 -8.39 6.59
CA LEU A 38 -12.30 -8.63 5.62
C LEU A 38 -11.57 -7.32 5.40
N ILE A 39 -10.27 -7.30 5.64
CA ILE A 39 -9.40 -6.15 5.36
C ILE A 39 -8.52 -6.52 4.17
N ASP A 40 -8.77 -5.83 3.05
CA ASP A 40 -8.11 -6.01 1.76
C ASP A 40 -8.19 -7.44 1.19
N CYS A 41 -7.88 -7.54 -0.10
CA CYS A 41 -7.68 -8.80 -0.82
C CYS A 41 -6.96 -8.49 -2.15
N GLY A 42 -5.63 -8.41 -2.11
CA GLY A 42 -4.83 -8.08 -3.29
C GLY A 42 -3.51 -8.83 -3.34
N ILE A 43 -2.81 -8.72 -4.47
CA ILE A 43 -1.49 -9.31 -4.68
C ILE A 43 -0.65 -8.41 -5.59
N LYS A 44 0.68 -8.42 -5.45
CA LYS A 44 1.62 -7.75 -6.35
C LYS A 44 1.25 -8.02 -7.82
N LEU A 45 1.24 -6.96 -8.63
CA LEU A 45 0.88 -7.03 -10.05
C LEU A 45 1.72 -8.07 -10.80
N ASN A 46 1.07 -8.81 -11.70
CA ASN A 46 1.67 -9.87 -12.53
C ASN A 46 2.32 -11.02 -11.74
N THR A 47 2.04 -11.13 -10.44
CA THR A 47 2.43 -12.30 -9.65
C THR A 47 1.25 -13.24 -9.47
N LYS A 48 1.58 -14.49 -9.17
CA LYS A 48 0.64 -15.52 -8.74
C LYS A 48 1.37 -16.45 -7.79
N SER A 49 0.67 -16.98 -6.81
CA SER A 49 1.20 -18.08 -5.99
C SER A 49 0.73 -19.40 -6.56
N THR A 50 1.68 -20.30 -6.78
CA THR A 50 1.41 -21.70 -7.14
C THR A 50 1.09 -22.52 -5.90
N ASP A 51 1.67 -22.16 -4.76
CA ASP A 51 1.54 -22.91 -3.51
C ASP A 51 0.26 -22.56 -2.76
N VAL A 52 -0.24 -21.34 -2.95
CA VAL A 52 -1.49 -20.81 -2.38
C VAL A 52 -2.21 -20.02 -3.48
N PRO A 53 -2.86 -20.71 -4.44
CA PRO A 53 -3.70 -20.06 -5.45
C PRO A 53 -4.78 -19.21 -4.79
N ILE A 54 -5.14 -18.08 -5.41
CA ILE A 54 -6.19 -17.20 -4.88
C ILE A 54 -7.55 -17.90 -4.85
N GLU A 55 -7.80 -18.83 -5.77
CA GLU A 55 -9.03 -19.63 -5.79
C GLU A 55 -9.20 -20.44 -4.51
N ASP A 56 -8.11 -20.96 -3.94
CA ASP A 56 -8.12 -21.66 -2.65
C ASP A 56 -8.42 -20.71 -1.49
N VAL A 57 -7.87 -19.48 -1.54
CA VAL A 57 -8.16 -18.44 -0.55
C VAL A 57 -9.63 -18.01 -0.60
N ILE A 58 -10.18 -17.78 -1.80
CA ILE A 58 -11.60 -17.45 -1.98
C ILE A 58 -12.49 -18.61 -1.53
N ALA A 59 -12.11 -19.86 -1.80
CA ALA A 59 -12.84 -21.03 -1.34
C ALA A 59 -12.83 -21.14 0.19
N ASP A 60 -11.68 -20.90 0.84
CA ASP A 60 -11.55 -20.86 2.29
C ASP A 60 -12.37 -19.72 2.92
N LEU A 61 -12.36 -18.51 2.33
CA LEU A 61 -13.22 -17.41 2.74
C LEU A 61 -14.70 -17.79 2.67
N LYS A 62 -15.14 -18.40 1.55
CA LYS A 62 -16.53 -18.86 1.37
C LYS A 62 -16.91 -19.89 2.45
N ALA A 63 -16.08 -20.91 2.63
CA ALA A 63 -16.33 -21.97 3.61
C ALA A 63 -16.31 -21.44 5.05
N THR A 64 -15.37 -20.55 5.37
CA THR A 64 -15.26 -19.95 6.70
C THR A 64 -16.45 -19.04 6.99
N LEU A 65 -16.91 -18.26 6.02
CA LEU A 65 -17.94 -17.24 6.21
C LEU A 65 -19.37 -17.71 5.93
N GLU A 66 -19.55 -18.97 5.52
CA GLU A 66 -20.87 -19.57 5.40
C GLU A 66 -21.59 -19.54 6.77
N PRO A 67 -22.85 -19.07 6.84
CA PRO A 67 -23.59 -19.04 8.08
C PRO A 67 -24.09 -20.44 8.48
N PRO A 68 -24.25 -20.72 9.79
CA PRO A 68 -24.90 -21.93 10.25
C PRO A 68 -26.31 -22.05 9.65
N GLY A 69 -26.62 -23.20 9.05
CA GLY A 69 -27.90 -23.44 8.35
C GLY A 69 -27.88 -23.14 6.85
N GLY A 70 -26.72 -22.75 6.29
CA GLY A 70 -26.53 -22.49 4.88
C GLY A 70 -26.95 -21.09 4.45
N GLY A 71 -26.42 -20.61 3.33
CA GLY A 71 -26.70 -19.27 2.81
C GLY A 71 -25.49 -18.67 2.09
N ALA A 72 -25.61 -17.41 1.69
CA ALA A 72 -24.48 -16.68 1.12
C ALA A 72 -23.42 -16.44 2.20
N PRO A 73 -22.12 -16.71 1.93
CA PRO A 73 -21.03 -16.36 2.84
C PRO A 73 -21.07 -14.87 3.19
N ARG A 74 -21.00 -14.55 4.47
CA ARG A 74 -21.28 -13.22 5.00
C ARG A 74 -19.99 -12.50 5.41
N ILE A 75 -19.77 -11.32 4.83
CA ILE A 75 -18.78 -10.34 5.29
C ILE A 75 -19.57 -9.17 5.89
N ASP A 76 -19.53 -8.97 7.20
CA ASP A 76 -20.27 -7.85 7.81
C ASP A 76 -19.64 -6.51 7.43
N VAL A 77 -18.31 -6.43 7.42
CA VAL A 77 -17.55 -5.26 6.97
C VAL A 77 -16.42 -5.66 6.02
N LEU A 78 -16.43 -5.06 4.83
CA LEU A 78 -15.28 -5.08 3.92
C LEU A 78 -14.52 -3.76 4.05
N VAL A 79 -13.27 -3.82 4.47
CA VAL A 79 -12.35 -2.67 4.51
C VAL A 79 -11.45 -2.75 3.28
N ALA A 80 -11.38 -1.65 2.52
CA ALA A 80 -10.30 -1.44 1.56
C ALA A 80 -9.46 -0.26 2.05
N THR A 81 -8.20 -0.51 2.37
CA THR A 81 -7.35 0.45 3.09
C THR A 81 -6.97 1.64 2.22
N HIS A 82 -6.46 1.38 1.02
CA HIS A 82 -6.13 2.36 -0.02
C HIS A 82 -6.12 1.68 -1.40
N GLU A 83 -5.87 2.47 -2.44
CA GLU A 83 -6.06 2.01 -3.82
C GLU A 83 -4.93 1.12 -4.38
N HIS A 84 -3.87 0.81 -3.62
CA HIS A 84 -2.78 -0.01 -4.16
C HIS A 84 -3.23 -1.41 -4.58
N TRP A 85 -2.69 -1.87 -5.72
CA TRP A 85 -3.08 -3.08 -6.40
C TRP A 85 -2.91 -4.33 -5.53
N ASP A 86 -1.85 -4.40 -4.74
CA ASP A 86 -1.59 -5.48 -3.81
C ASP A 86 -2.52 -5.49 -2.58
N HIS A 87 -3.42 -4.51 -2.46
CA HIS A 87 -4.53 -4.50 -1.51
C HIS A 87 -5.87 -4.82 -2.17
N ILE A 88 -6.08 -4.41 -3.43
CA ILE A 88 -7.41 -4.46 -4.05
C ILE A 88 -7.54 -5.29 -5.33
N ALA A 89 -6.45 -5.90 -5.81
CA ALA A 89 -6.41 -6.60 -7.10
C ALA A 89 -7.58 -7.56 -7.32
N PHE A 90 -7.93 -8.35 -6.31
CA PHE A 90 -8.90 -9.43 -6.46
C PHE A 90 -10.35 -8.96 -6.42
N PHE A 91 -10.58 -7.66 -6.18
CA PHE A 91 -11.88 -7.04 -6.41
C PHE A 91 -12.06 -6.57 -7.85
N HIS A 92 -11.07 -6.68 -8.74
CA HIS A 92 -11.21 -6.19 -10.11
C HIS A 92 -12.26 -7.00 -10.91
N PRO A 93 -13.41 -6.41 -11.30
CA PRO A 93 -14.58 -7.15 -11.79
C PRO A 93 -14.37 -7.87 -13.12
N THR A 94 -13.47 -7.39 -13.98
CA THR A 94 -13.19 -8.05 -15.28
C THR A 94 -12.08 -9.10 -15.18
N LYS A 95 -11.17 -8.97 -14.20
CA LYS A 95 -10.05 -9.91 -14.04
C LYS A 95 -10.48 -11.08 -13.15
N PHE A 96 -11.37 -10.82 -12.19
CA PHE A 96 -11.84 -11.77 -11.18
C PHE A 96 -13.37 -11.65 -10.98
N PRO A 97 -14.18 -11.88 -12.03
CA PRO A 97 -15.63 -11.63 -12.00
C PRO A 97 -16.40 -12.41 -10.91
N ASP A 98 -15.93 -13.61 -10.56
CA ASP A 98 -16.70 -14.56 -9.73
C ASP A 98 -16.23 -14.64 -8.27
N PHE A 99 -15.20 -13.88 -7.89
CA PHE A 99 -14.57 -14.03 -6.58
C PHE A 99 -15.49 -13.53 -5.47
N PHE A 100 -15.95 -12.29 -5.58
CA PHE A 100 -16.75 -11.63 -4.53
C PHE A 100 -18.25 -11.54 -4.83
N SER A 101 -18.71 -11.98 -6.01
CA SER A 101 -20.12 -11.88 -6.41
C SER A 101 -21.08 -12.75 -5.58
N ALA A 102 -20.57 -13.81 -4.96
CA ALA A 102 -21.34 -14.74 -4.13
C ALA A 102 -21.45 -14.32 -2.65
N PHE A 103 -20.68 -13.33 -2.20
CA PHE A 103 -20.68 -12.91 -0.79
C PHE A 103 -21.82 -11.94 -0.52
N ASP A 104 -22.46 -12.08 0.64
CA ASP A 104 -23.31 -11.04 1.21
C ASP A 104 -22.43 -10.06 1.99
N ILE A 105 -22.16 -8.89 1.40
CA ILE A 105 -21.35 -7.85 2.01
C ILE A 105 -22.28 -6.82 2.66
N GLY A 106 -22.14 -6.69 3.99
CA GLY A 106 -22.90 -5.76 4.81
C GLY A 106 -22.55 -4.31 4.46
N GLN A 107 -21.44 -3.82 4.99
CA GLN A 107 -20.93 -2.46 4.76
C GLN A 107 -19.53 -2.48 4.16
N VAL A 108 -19.19 -1.44 3.40
CA VAL A 108 -17.83 -1.17 2.95
C VAL A 108 -17.28 0.03 3.69
N TRP A 109 -16.07 -0.07 4.25
CA TRP A 109 -15.38 1.03 4.90
C TRP A 109 -14.17 1.44 4.08
N LEU A 110 -14.10 2.73 3.78
CA LEU A 110 -13.00 3.36 3.05
C LEU A 110 -12.49 4.56 3.85
N ALA A 111 -11.27 5.00 3.57
CA ALA A 111 -10.78 6.28 4.04
C ALA A 111 -11.59 7.45 3.46
N TRP A 112 -11.61 8.59 4.15
CA TRP A 112 -12.21 9.83 3.63
C TRP A 112 -11.59 10.29 2.29
N THR A 113 -10.36 9.90 1.98
CA THR A 113 -9.70 10.18 0.70
C THR A 113 -10.40 9.51 -0.49
N GLU A 114 -11.23 8.51 -0.25
CA GLU A 114 -12.04 7.87 -1.28
C GLU A 114 -13.45 8.48 -1.42
N ASN A 115 -13.77 9.49 -0.59
CA ASN A 115 -15.08 10.14 -0.62
C ASN A 115 -15.19 11.09 -1.81
N PRO A 116 -16.04 10.81 -2.82
CA PRO A 116 -16.18 11.68 -3.98
C PRO A 116 -16.89 13.00 -3.66
N GLN A 117 -17.49 13.14 -2.47
CA GLN A 117 -18.09 14.38 -1.99
C GLN A 117 -17.13 15.24 -1.13
N ASP A 118 -15.93 14.74 -0.80
CA ASP A 118 -14.93 15.52 -0.06
C ASP A 118 -14.03 16.29 -1.04
N GLU A 119 -13.94 17.61 -0.87
CA GLU A 119 -13.23 18.50 -1.81
C GLU A 119 -11.72 18.21 -1.84
N ASP A 120 -11.11 17.92 -0.69
CA ASP A 120 -9.68 17.58 -0.60
C ASP A 120 -9.42 16.22 -1.26
N ALA A 121 -10.30 15.24 -1.03
CA ALA A 121 -10.22 13.91 -1.61
C ALA A 121 -10.29 13.96 -3.15
N ALA A 122 -11.20 14.76 -3.71
CA ALA A 122 -11.31 14.94 -5.14
C ALA A 122 -10.01 15.49 -5.77
N VAL A 123 -9.36 16.45 -5.10
CA VAL A 123 -8.08 17.02 -5.54
C VAL A 123 -6.95 15.99 -5.44
N ILE A 124 -6.85 15.25 -4.33
CA ILE A 124 -5.86 14.20 -4.13
C ILE A 124 -6.00 13.14 -5.22
N ASN A 125 -7.19 12.58 -5.41
CA ASN A 125 -7.41 11.50 -6.37
C ASN A 125 -7.22 11.97 -7.82
N SER A 126 -7.54 13.23 -8.14
CA SER A 126 -7.19 13.78 -9.46
C SER A 126 -5.69 13.80 -9.67
N ARG A 127 -4.93 14.35 -8.71
CA ARG A 127 -3.46 14.44 -8.80
C ARG A 127 -2.79 13.08 -8.86
N LEU A 128 -3.29 12.10 -8.10
CA LEU A 128 -2.80 10.73 -8.12
C LEU A 128 -3.02 10.07 -9.48
N ARG A 129 -4.22 10.23 -10.07
CA ARG A 129 -4.52 9.71 -11.41
C ARG A 129 -3.69 10.38 -12.50
N ASP A 130 -3.62 11.71 -12.49
CA ASP A 130 -2.80 12.49 -13.43
C ASP A 130 -1.32 12.11 -13.30
N GLY A 131 -0.88 11.86 -12.07
CA GLY A 131 0.47 11.44 -11.79
C GLY A 131 0.80 10.02 -12.22
N ALA A 132 -0.09 9.05 -11.99
CA ALA A 132 0.09 7.69 -12.48
C ALA A 132 0.12 7.65 -14.03
N ALA A 133 -0.74 8.45 -14.67
CA ALA A 133 -0.75 8.65 -16.10
C ALA A 133 0.56 9.26 -16.62
N ALA A 134 1.03 10.34 -15.99
CA ALA A 134 2.29 10.98 -16.35
C ALA A 134 3.47 10.03 -16.15
N LEU A 135 3.53 9.32 -15.02
CA LEU A 135 4.57 8.34 -14.72
C LEU A 135 4.62 7.26 -15.81
N GLN A 136 3.48 6.73 -16.24
CA GLN A 136 3.41 5.74 -17.32
C GLN A 136 4.01 6.27 -18.63
N ILE A 137 3.67 7.50 -19.02
CA ILE A 137 4.20 8.14 -20.24
C ILE A 137 5.72 8.34 -20.10
N ALA A 138 6.16 8.87 -18.95
CA ALA A 138 7.55 9.16 -18.67
C ALA A 138 8.41 7.89 -18.68
N THR A 139 7.98 6.81 -18.02
CA THR A 139 8.67 5.51 -18.03
C THR A 139 8.76 4.93 -19.44
N THR A 140 7.71 5.07 -20.26
CA THR A 140 7.73 4.60 -21.65
C THR A 140 8.79 5.35 -22.47
N LYS A 141 8.86 6.68 -22.32
CA LYS A 141 9.86 7.51 -23.01
C LYS A 141 11.28 7.27 -22.48
N LEU A 142 11.47 7.11 -21.17
CA LEU A 142 12.75 6.75 -20.56
C LEU A 142 13.30 5.42 -21.09
N LYS A 143 12.45 4.41 -21.26
CA LYS A 143 12.85 3.11 -21.83
C LYS A 143 13.30 3.23 -23.29
N ALA A 144 12.61 4.05 -24.08
CA ALA A 144 13.01 4.34 -25.46
C ALA A 144 14.36 5.08 -25.51
N ALA A 145 14.51 6.13 -24.69
CA ALA A 145 15.74 6.90 -24.55
C ALA A 145 16.94 6.04 -24.12
N ALA A 146 16.76 5.20 -23.10
CA ALA A 146 17.81 4.30 -22.61
C ALA A 146 18.34 3.37 -23.71
N THR A 147 17.47 2.91 -24.62
CA THR A 147 17.87 2.07 -25.76
C THR A 147 18.74 2.85 -26.75
N GLU A 148 18.45 4.13 -26.97
CA GLU A 148 19.21 5.00 -27.86
C GLU A 148 20.54 5.44 -27.24
N GLU A 149 20.53 5.87 -25.97
CA GLU A 149 21.70 6.19 -25.15
C GLU A 149 22.70 5.01 -25.11
N MET A 150 22.21 3.79 -24.89
CA MET A 150 23.05 2.59 -24.87
C MET A 150 23.74 2.35 -26.22
N ARG A 151 23.07 2.63 -27.34
CA ARG A 151 23.68 2.52 -28.67
C ARG A 151 24.74 3.59 -28.91
N SER A 152 24.50 4.83 -28.46
CA SER A 152 25.44 5.94 -28.67
C SER A 152 26.69 5.83 -27.81
N MET A 153 26.61 5.21 -26.63
CA MET A 153 27.74 4.99 -25.71
C MET A 153 28.44 3.64 -25.92
N ASN A 154 28.05 2.86 -26.92
CA ASN A 154 28.68 1.57 -27.18
C ASN A 154 30.17 1.74 -27.54
N GLY A 155 31.04 1.01 -26.85
CA GLY A 155 32.51 1.13 -26.99
C GLY A 155 33.16 2.21 -26.12
N MET A 156 32.39 2.98 -25.35
CA MET A 156 32.93 3.91 -24.35
C MET A 156 33.21 3.17 -23.01
N GLY A 157 34.32 3.49 -22.35
CA GLY A 157 34.74 2.82 -21.11
C GLY A 157 33.76 2.91 -19.92
N PHE A 158 32.78 3.82 -19.99
CA PHE A 158 31.73 3.99 -18.99
C PHE A 158 30.33 3.50 -19.44
N GLY A 159 30.15 3.13 -20.71
CA GLY A 159 28.82 2.82 -21.28
C GLY A 159 28.09 1.70 -20.57
N GLY A 160 28.81 0.64 -20.16
CA GLY A 160 28.23 -0.48 -19.41
C GLY A 160 27.69 -0.10 -18.02
N ARG A 161 28.32 0.87 -17.33
CA ARG A 161 27.86 1.34 -16.02
C ARG A 161 26.57 2.16 -16.15
N VAL A 162 26.49 2.99 -17.19
CA VAL A 162 25.30 3.80 -17.47
C VAL A 162 24.12 2.92 -17.86
N ALA A 163 24.35 1.91 -18.71
CA ALA A 163 23.34 0.93 -19.08
C ALA A 163 22.75 0.21 -17.85
N ALA A 164 23.60 -0.30 -16.96
CA ALA A 164 23.16 -0.95 -15.72
C ALA A 164 22.35 0.00 -14.81
N ALA A 165 22.78 1.25 -14.65
CA ALA A 165 22.05 2.25 -13.87
C ALA A 165 20.67 2.57 -14.46
N ARG A 166 20.56 2.66 -15.80
CA ARG A 166 19.30 2.87 -16.52
C ARG A 166 18.35 1.68 -16.37
N GLU A 167 18.86 0.46 -16.47
CA GLU A 167 18.06 -0.75 -16.25
C GLU A 167 17.52 -0.80 -14.81
N HIS A 168 18.35 -0.48 -13.82
CA HIS A 168 17.90 -0.39 -12.42
C HIS A 168 16.82 0.67 -12.22
N LEU A 169 16.99 1.87 -12.80
CA LEU A 169 15.98 2.93 -12.74
C LEU A 169 14.65 2.49 -13.36
N ASN A 170 14.70 1.89 -14.55
CA ASN A 170 13.52 1.39 -15.24
C ASN A 170 12.80 0.31 -14.44
N SER A 171 13.55 -0.58 -13.78
CA SER A 171 12.99 -1.60 -12.89
C SER A 171 12.27 -0.97 -11.69
N ALA A 172 12.87 0.03 -11.04
CA ALA A 172 12.24 0.72 -9.91
C ALA A 172 10.96 1.46 -10.32
N MET A 173 10.92 2.03 -11.53
CA MET A 173 9.69 2.65 -12.07
C MET A 173 8.60 1.63 -12.36
N ASP A 174 8.96 0.45 -12.86
CA ASP A 174 8.01 -0.64 -13.09
C ASP A 174 7.42 -1.17 -11.77
N ASP A 175 8.22 -1.21 -10.71
CA ASP A 175 7.78 -1.57 -9.36
C ASP A 175 6.72 -0.59 -8.83
N VAL A 176 6.93 0.72 -8.99
CA VAL A 176 5.94 1.75 -8.60
C VAL A 176 4.66 1.64 -9.43
N LEU A 177 4.77 1.53 -10.76
CA LEU A 177 3.60 1.32 -11.63
C LEU A 177 2.83 0.02 -11.28
N GLY A 178 3.54 -0.98 -10.77
CA GLY A 178 2.98 -2.21 -10.20
C GLY A 178 1.95 -1.96 -9.10
N PHE A 179 2.19 -1.01 -8.20
CA PHE A 179 1.24 -0.61 -7.15
C PHE A 179 -0.05 0.00 -7.72
N TYR A 180 0.00 0.64 -8.89
CA TYR A 180 -1.20 1.20 -9.54
C TYR A 180 -1.90 0.20 -10.47
N GLY A 181 -1.46 -1.06 -10.49
CA GLY A 181 -1.95 -2.05 -11.44
C GLY A 181 -1.61 -1.71 -12.90
N VAL A 182 -0.72 -0.74 -13.12
CA VAL A 182 -0.35 -0.26 -14.45
C VAL A 182 0.78 -1.13 -14.98
N SER A 183 0.54 -1.78 -16.12
CA SER A 183 1.61 -2.49 -16.83
C SER A 183 2.37 -1.54 -17.73
N ALA A 184 3.68 -1.39 -17.51
CA ALA A 184 4.60 -0.75 -18.44
C ALA A 184 4.79 -1.65 -19.68
N GLY A 185 3.79 -1.65 -20.55
CA GLY A 185 3.82 -2.31 -21.84
C GLY A 185 2.96 -3.56 -21.92
N LYS A 186 1.84 -3.44 -22.63
CA LYS A 186 1.56 -4.44 -23.66
C LYS A 186 1.87 -3.82 -25.02
N LYS A 187 2.91 -4.35 -25.67
CA LYS A 187 3.10 -4.21 -27.11
C LYS A 187 1.84 -4.75 -27.79
N VAL A 188 1.31 -4.03 -28.78
CA VAL A 188 0.60 -4.71 -29.87
C VAL A 188 1.60 -5.74 -30.41
N SER A 189 1.27 -7.02 -30.31
CA SER A 189 2.11 -8.08 -30.87
C SER A 189 2.26 -7.87 -32.37
N LYS A 190 3.29 -8.47 -32.98
CA LYS A 190 3.48 -8.55 -34.44
C LYS A 190 2.29 -9.15 -35.24
N SER A 191 1.16 -9.44 -34.60
CA SER A 191 -0.08 -10.03 -35.13
C SER A 191 -1.32 -9.11 -35.07
N GLY A 192 -1.18 -7.80 -34.76
CA GLY A 192 -2.15 -6.80 -35.21
C GLY A 192 -3.39 -6.51 -34.34
N ILE A 193 -3.32 -6.67 -33.01
CA ILE A 193 -4.40 -6.28 -32.09
C ILE A 193 -4.26 -4.80 -31.68
N LYS A 194 -5.25 -3.94 -31.97
CA LYS A 194 -5.21 -2.47 -31.72
C LYS A 194 -5.63 -2.07 -30.29
N TYR A 195 -5.00 -1.03 -29.74
CA TYR A 195 -5.50 -0.26 -28.57
C TYR A 195 -6.47 0.84 -29.00
N LYS A 196 -7.37 1.26 -28.10
CA LYS A 196 -8.42 2.24 -28.39
C LYS A 196 -7.84 3.66 -28.56
N PRO A 197 -8.38 4.49 -29.47
CA PRO A 197 -7.74 5.75 -29.89
C PRO A 197 -8.02 6.97 -29.00
N ASN A 198 -8.81 6.87 -27.92
CA ASN A 198 -9.27 8.05 -27.18
C ASN A 198 -9.01 7.92 -25.65
N GLY A 199 -7.84 8.39 -25.21
CA GLY A 199 -7.72 9.34 -24.08
C GLY A 199 -8.16 8.96 -22.68
N ARG A 200 -8.36 7.69 -22.31
CA ARG A 200 -8.48 7.29 -20.90
C ARG A 200 -7.42 6.24 -20.59
N ILE A 201 -6.35 6.67 -19.92
CA ILE A 201 -5.52 5.77 -19.14
C ILE A 201 -6.44 5.26 -18.03
N SER A 202 -6.93 4.03 -18.18
CA SER A 202 -7.70 3.37 -17.11
C SER A 202 -6.68 2.87 -16.10
N VAL A 203 -6.64 3.49 -14.92
CA VAL A 203 -5.89 2.94 -13.78
C VAL A 203 -6.70 1.74 -13.28
N GLU A 204 -6.11 0.53 -13.29
CA GLU A 204 -6.85 -0.70 -12.94
C GLU A 204 -7.33 -0.68 -11.48
N THR A 205 -6.64 0.06 -10.62
CA THR A 205 -7.04 0.28 -9.21
C THR A 205 -8.37 1.03 -9.10
N GLU A 206 -8.59 2.06 -9.92
CA GLU A 206 -9.86 2.81 -9.95
C GLU A 206 -11.04 1.89 -10.31
N VAL A 207 -10.84 0.95 -11.23
CA VAL A 207 -11.86 -0.03 -11.61
C VAL A 207 -12.19 -0.96 -10.44
N ALA A 208 -11.18 -1.42 -9.70
CA ALA A 208 -11.34 -2.24 -8.52
C ALA A 208 -12.03 -1.48 -7.37
N MET A 209 -11.60 -0.25 -7.05
CA MET A 209 -12.24 0.61 -6.03
C MET A 209 -13.71 0.89 -6.34
N ASN A 210 -14.02 1.21 -7.60
CA ASN A 210 -15.40 1.38 -8.05
C ASN A 210 -16.25 0.11 -7.92
N HIS A 211 -15.64 -1.07 -8.04
CA HIS A 211 -16.33 -2.32 -7.79
C HIS A 211 -16.54 -2.58 -6.30
N ILE A 212 -15.54 -2.31 -5.45
CA ILE A 212 -15.64 -2.42 -3.99
C ILE A 212 -16.81 -1.57 -3.48
N MET A 213 -16.90 -0.30 -3.90
CA MET A 213 -18.04 0.57 -3.56
C MET A 213 -19.40 -0.01 -3.98
N LYS A 214 -19.45 -0.74 -5.10
CA LYS A 214 -20.67 -1.41 -5.58
C LYS A 214 -20.97 -2.71 -4.83
N LEU A 215 -19.99 -3.36 -4.22
CA LEU A 215 -20.21 -4.55 -3.39
C LEU A 215 -20.95 -4.20 -2.10
N GLY A 216 -20.71 -3.01 -1.54
CA GLY A 216 -21.40 -2.49 -0.35
C GLY A 216 -22.85 -2.02 -0.54
N LYS A 217 -23.51 -2.33 -1.66
CA LYS A 217 -24.83 -1.74 -2.02
C LYS A 217 -25.95 -1.94 -0.99
N LYS A 218 -25.89 -2.95 -0.12
CA LYS A 218 -26.94 -3.25 0.86
C LYS A 218 -26.83 -2.40 2.13
N GLY A 219 -25.64 -2.33 2.74
CA GLY A 219 -25.39 -1.53 3.95
C GLY A 219 -24.68 -0.20 3.71
N GLY A 220 -24.29 0.09 2.47
CA GLY A 220 -23.66 1.34 2.04
C GLY A 220 -22.14 1.35 2.17
N VAL A 221 -21.57 2.49 1.77
CA VAL A 221 -20.15 2.81 1.93
C VAL A 221 -20.02 3.84 3.06
N ARG A 222 -19.16 3.58 4.04
CA ARG A 222 -18.73 4.54 5.06
C ARG A 222 -17.37 5.09 4.69
N TYR A 223 -17.23 6.41 4.73
CA TYR A 223 -15.96 7.11 4.58
C TYR A 223 -15.48 7.56 5.96
N CYS A 224 -14.43 6.92 6.47
CA CYS A 224 -13.95 7.06 7.82
C CYS A 224 -13.01 8.27 7.95
N LEU A 225 -13.20 9.09 9.00
CA LEU A 225 -12.38 10.26 9.29
C LEU A 225 -11.40 9.99 10.46
N PRO A 226 -10.16 10.52 10.42
CA PRO A 226 -9.25 10.41 11.56
C PRO A 226 -9.87 11.06 12.81
N GLY A 227 -9.78 10.39 13.96
CA GLY A 227 -10.41 10.82 15.21
C GLY A 227 -11.84 10.29 15.40
N GLU A 228 -12.41 9.59 14.41
CA GLU A 228 -13.72 8.95 14.52
C GLU A 228 -13.63 7.66 15.35
N THR A 229 -14.63 7.46 16.21
CA THR A 229 -14.95 6.16 16.82
C THR A 229 -16.15 5.59 16.08
N ILE A 230 -16.03 4.38 15.55
CA ILE A 230 -17.14 3.75 14.83
C ILE A 230 -18.29 3.50 15.79
N ASP A 231 -19.51 3.80 15.33
CA ASP A 231 -20.74 3.67 16.10
C ASP A 231 -20.95 2.23 16.61
N GLU A 232 -21.28 2.08 17.90
CA GLU A 232 -21.52 0.79 18.55
C GLU A 232 -22.61 -0.04 17.84
N GLU A 233 -23.56 0.60 17.17
CA GLU A 233 -24.62 -0.07 16.40
C GLU A 233 -24.10 -0.78 15.14
N SER A 234 -22.94 -0.36 14.62
CA SER A 234 -22.27 -0.97 13.48
C SER A 234 -21.31 -2.10 13.90
N LEU A 235 -21.17 -2.36 15.21
CA LEU A 235 -20.19 -3.29 15.78
C LEU A 235 -20.88 -4.36 16.65
N PRO A 236 -20.26 -5.54 16.83
CA PRO A 236 -20.72 -6.48 17.84
C PRO A 236 -20.40 -5.94 19.25
N PRO A 237 -21.20 -6.28 20.27
CA PRO A 237 -20.95 -5.81 21.64
C PRO A 237 -19.55 -6.20 22.14
N GLY A 238 -18.90 -5.33 22.90
CA GLY A 238 -17.55 -5.57 23.45
C GLY A 238 -16.40 -5.21 22.52
N VAL A 239 -16.68 -4.58 21.36
CA VAL A 239 -15.66 -4.13 20.41
C VAL A 239 -15.76 -2.62 20.20
N ASN A 240 -14.63 -1.93 20.30
CA ASN A 240 -14.48 -0.54 19.86
C ASN A 240 -13.56 -0.50 18.65
N VAL A 241 -13.86 0.37 17.67
CA VAL A 241 -12.97 0.62 16.52
C VAL A 241 -12.68 2.11 16.43
N PHE A 242 -11.40 2.45 16.37
CA PHE A 242 -10.87 3.80 16.28
C PHE A 242 -10.22 4.02 14.92
N VAL A 243 -10.56 5.14 14.28
CA VAL A 243 -9.98 5.56 13.01
C VAL A 243 -8.83 6.53 13.30
N LEU A 244 -7.60 6.11 13.00
CA LEU A 244 -6.39 6.91 13.25
C LEU A 244 -5.95 7.69 12.00
N GLY A 245 -6.30 7.19 10.82
CA GLY A 245 -5.85 7.73 9.55
C GLY A 245 -6.79 7.36 8.41
N PRO A 246 -6.62 8.00 7.25
CA PRO A 246 -5.49 8.88 6.91
C PRO A 246 -5.62 10.30 7.49
N PRO A 247 -4.51 11.02 7.72
CA PRO A 247 -4.55 12.37 8.27
C PRO A 247 -5.17 13.38 7.31
N LYS A 248 -5.80 14.43 7.87
CA LYS A 248 -6.13 15.66 7.13
C LYS A 248 -4.91 16.58 7.05
N GLY A 249 -4.84 17.40 6.00
CA GLY A 249 -3.80 18.41 5.83
C GLY A 249 -2.45 17.86 5.36
N SER A 250 -1.38 18.62 5.59
CA SER A 250 -0.06 18.38 4.97
C SER A 250 0.65 17.12 5.42
N ALA A 251 0.23 16.51 6.55
CA ALA A 251 0.81 15.27 7.05
C ALA A 251 0.67 14.11 6.05
N ILE A 252 -0.35 14.13 5.18
CA ILE A 252 -0.54 13.10 4.14
C ILE A 252 0.63 13.04 3.15
N ASN A 253 1.31 14.17 2.92
CA ASN A 253 2.43 14.26 1.97
C ASN A 253 3.77 13.80 2.58
N ARG A 254 3.80 13.45 3.87
CA ARG A 254 5.04 13.13 4.56
C ARG A 254 5.31 11.62 4.54
N SER A 255 5.96 11.18 3.49
CA SER A 255 6.26 9.75 3.26
C SER A 255 7.54 9.28 3.92
N ASN A 256 8.55 10.15 4.01
CA ASN A 256 9.91 9.80 4.44
C ASN A 256 10.28 10.41 5.80
N PRO A 257 11.21 9.78 6.55
CA PRO A 257 11.76 10.37 7.75
C PRO A 257 12.58 11.63 7.46
N SER A 258 12.69 12.48 8.46
CA SER A 258 13.64 13.60 8.47
C SER A 258 15.07 13.08 8.36
N SER A 259 15.95 13.86 7.74
CA SER A 259 17.38 13.58 7.75
C SER A 259 18.01 13.90 9.11
N GLY A 260 19.15 13.26 9.44
CA GLY A 260 19.95 13.56 10.64
C GLY A 260 19.67 12.68 11.86
N ALA A 261 20.15 13.13 13.03
CA ALA A 261 20.19 12.35 14.28
C ALA A 261 18.82 12.16 14.97
N ASN A 262 17.83 12.98 14.63
CA ASN A 262 16.47 12.94 15.18
C ASN A 262 15.45 12.28 14.23
N LYS A 263 15.92 11.38 13.36
CA LYS A 263 15.09 10.67 12.36
C LYS A 263 13.98 9.84 13.01
N GLU A 264 12.78 9.89 12.43
CA GLU A 264 11.58 9.25 12.97
C GLU A 264 11.55 7.74 12.73
N THR A 265 12.25 7.25 11.71
CA THR A 265 12.32 5.82 11.36
C THR A 265 13.75 5.29 11.52
N TYR A 266 13.91 3.98 11.38
CA TYR A 266 15.23 3.34 11.41
C TYR A 266 15.93 3.63 10.06
N GLU A 267 17.07 4.34 10.11
CA GLU A 267 17.96 4.75 9.00
C GLU A 267 17.39 4.93 7.58
N ALA A 268 17.09 6.18 7.16
CA ALA A 268 16.90 6.53 5.73
C ALA A 268 17.22 8.01 5.42
N HIS A 269 17.51 8.34 4.16
CA HIS A 269 17.79 9.68 3.64
C HIS A 269 16.59 10.22 2.83
N SER A 270 16.24 11.50 3.00
CA SER A 270 15.08 12.16 2.38
C SER A 270 15.45 13.12 1.23
N ILE A 271 14.53 13.26 0.27
CA ILE A 271 14.54 14.29 -0.79
C ILE A 271 13.12 14.90 -0.82
N ASP A 272 13.03 16.23 -0.81
CA ASP A 272 11.78 16.99 -0.84
C ASP A 272 11.76 17.84 -2.14
N ALA A 273 10.64 17.91 -2.86
CA ALA A 273 10.58 18.66 -4.14
C ALA A 273 9.20 19.25 -4.41
N THR A 274 9.13 20.59 -4.43
CA THR A 274 7.92 21.44 -4.59
C THR A 274 7.70 21.95 -6.03
N GLY A 275 8.25 21.27 -7.04
CA GLY A 275 8.26 21.72 -8.45
C GLY A 275 7.42 20.91 -9.44
N LEU A 276 6.54 20.02 -8.97
CA LEU A 276 6.05 18.90 -9.81
C LEU A 276 4.88 19.19 -10.75
N THR A 277 4.05 20.21 -10.52
CA THR A 277 2.85 20.45 -11.35
C THR A 277 3.23 20.73 -12.81
N GLY A 278 4.22 21.58 -13.06
CA GLY A 278 4.68 21.89 -14.43
C GLY A 278 5.32 20.68 -15.12
N PHE A 279 5.92 19.76 -14.37
CA PHE A 279 6.45 18.51 -14.90
C PHE A 279 5.34 17.56 -15.36
N ILE A 280 4.30 17.37 -14.53
CA ILE A 280 3.13 16.54 -14.86
C ILE A 280 2.44 17.07 -16.11
N ASP A 281 2.13 18.37 -16.15
CA ASP A 281 1.46 19.00 -17.28
C ASP A 281 2.28 18.84 -18.57
N GLY A 282 3.60 19.04 -18.50
CA GLY A 282 4.51 18.83 -19.63
C GLY A 282 4.51 17.38 -20.14
N ILE A 283 4.56 16.39 -19.25
CA ILE A 283 4.51 14.97 -19.62
C ILE A 283 3.17 14.58 -20.24
N LEU A 284 2.06 15.04 -19.65
CA LEU A 284 0.71 14.77 -20.17
C LEU A 284 0.51 15.40 -21.56
N GLN A 285 1.05 16.61 -21.79
CA GLN A 285 0.99 17.29 -23.09
C GLN A 285 1.77 16.56 -24.19
N LEU A 286 2.88 15.88 -23.86
CA LEU A 286 3.63 15.10 -24.84
C LEU A 286 2.83 13.91 -25.40
N GLY A 287 1.89 13.39 -24.61
CA GLY A 287 1.08 12.23 -24.95
C GLY A 287 1.89 10.93 -25.19
N PRO A 288 1.21 9.83 -25.54
CA PRO A 288 1.84 8.52 -25.75
C PRO A 288 2.55 8.36 -27.12
N GLY A 289 2.54 9.40 -27.98
CA GLY A 289 3.13 9.36 -29.33
C GLY A 289 4.62 9.72 -29.41
N GLU A 290 5.18 9.67 -30.62
CA GLU A 290 6.56 10.07 -30.98
C GLU A 290 6.82 11.59 -30.90
N SER A 291 5.98 12.35 -30.20
CA SER A 291 6.25 13.77 -29.91
C SER A 291 7.55 13.83 -29.11
N SER A 292 8.60 14.40 -29.72
CA SER A 292 9.87 14.64 -29.04
C SER A 292 9.65 15.65 -27.91
N ALA A 293 10.38 15.47 -26.81
CA ALA A 293 10.38 16.39 -25.66
C ALA A 293 10.75 17.86 -26.02
N THR A 294 11.10 18.11 -27.28
CA THR A 294 11.55 19.39 -27.80
C THR A 294 10.45 20.35 -28.26
N ASP A 295 9.19 19.91 -28.27
CA ASP A 295 8.05 20.71 -28.80
C ASP A 295 7.18 21.35 -27.71
N VAL A 296 7.66 21.38 -26.46
CA VAL A 296 6.94 22.04 -25.37
C VAL A 296 7.17 23.55 -25.47
N GLU A 297 6.19 24.29 -26.01
CA GLU A 297 6.22 25.77 -26.12
C GLU A 297 6.38 26.49 -24.76
N ASN A 298 6.16 25.78 -23.64
CA ASN A 298 6.29 26.30 -22.27
C ASN A 298 7.32 25.48 -21.48
N GLY A 299 8.61 25.68 -21.78
CA GLY A 299 9.71 25.21 -20.93
C GLY A 299 9.78 25.97 -19.58
N PRO A 300 10.65 25.55 -18.64
CA PRO A 300 10.76 26.17 -17.31
C PRO A 300 11.35 27.59 -17.31
N PHE A 301 11.63 28.16 -18.48
CA PHE A 301 12.21 29.48 -18.68
C PHE A 301 11.14 30.47 -19.17
N GLY A 302 11.29 31.76 -18.84
CA GLY A 302 10.32 32.78 -19.23
C GLY A 302 10.11 32.84 -20.75
N GLN A 303 8.88 33.16 -21.18
CA GLN A 303 8.58 33.32 -22.61
C GLN A 303 9.60 34.28 -23.27
N ASN A 304 10.15 33.88 -24.42
CA ASN A 304 11.26 34.53 -25.15
C ASN A 304 12.69 34.30 -24.58
N SER A 305 12.86 33.49 -23.55
CA SER A 305 14.20 33.05 -23.08
C SER A 305 14.57 31.71 -23.72
N GLY A 306 15.02 31.72 -24.98
CA GLY A 306 15.49 30.52 -25.67
C GLY A 306 15.34 30.54 -27.19
N MET A 307 15.75 29.43 -27.82
CA MET A 307 15.50 29.12 -29.23
C MET A 307 14.71 27.82 -29.31
N THR A 308 13.79 27.70 -30.27
CA THR A 308 13.08 26.43 -30.50
C THR A 308 14.05 25.37 -31.03
N ALA A 309 13.80 24.09 -30.74
CA ALA A 309 14.66 23.02 -31.26
C ALA A 309 14.74 23.01 -32.80
N ALA A 310 13.67 23.44 -33.49
CA ALA A 310 13.67 23.61 -34.94
C ALA A 310 14.64 24.71 -35.41
N GLU A 311 14.78 25.80 -34.66
CA GLU A 311 15.75 26.88 -34.94
C GLU A 311 17.17 26.45 -34.62
N VAL A 312 17.39 25.78 -33.48
CA VAL A 312 18.72 25.30 -33.08
C VAL A 312 19.24 24.27 -34.08
N ARG A 313 18.39 23.34 -34.56
CA ARG A 313 18.78 22.34 -35.59
C ARG A 313 19.21 22.96 -36.93
N LYS A 314 18.74 24.16 -37.26
CA LYS A 314 19.13 24.89 -38.48
C LYS A 314 20.46 25.63 -38.32
N ASN A 315 20.94 25.84 -37.10
CA ASN A 315 22.19 26.54 -36.85
C ASN A 315 23.40 25.63 -37.16
N PRO A 316 24.32 26.05 -38.06
CA PRO A 316 25.48 25.23 -38.46
C PRO A 316 26.35 24.78 -37.29
N TYR A 317 26.58 25.65 -36.30
CA TYR A 317 27.38 25.34 -35.12
C TYR A 317 26.78 24.16 -34.34
N PHE A 318 25.48 24.19 -34.06
CA PHE A 318 24.81 23.12 -33.31
C PHE A 318 24.67 21.84 -34.13
N ARG A 319 24.50 21.94 -35.45
CA ARG A 319 24.47 20.78 -36.34
C ARG A 319 25.80 20.00 -36.33
N GLU A 320 26.91 20.72 -36.30
CA GLU A 320 28.26 20.14 -36.33
C GLU A 320 28.79 19.77 -34.94
N THR A 321 28.22 20.32 -33.89
CA THR A 321 28.58 20.01 -32.49
C THR A 321 27.53 19.12 -31.85
N TYR A 322 26.52 19.71 -31.21
CA TYR A 322 25.53 19.04 -30.36
C TYR A 322 24.65 18.00 -31.09
N PHE A 323 24.24 18.26 -32.33
CA PHE A 323 23.42 17.34 -33.13
C PHE A 323 24.22 16.40 -34.04
N SER A 324 25.55 16.38 -33.94
CA SER A 324 26.36 15.45 -34.73
C SER A 324 26.18 14.02 -34.20
N ASP A 325 26.23 13.02 -35.10
CA ASP A 325 26.05 11.62 -34.73
C ASP A 325 27.11 11.12 -33.71
N SER A 326 28.32 11.67 -33.77
CA SER A 326 29.41 11.35 -32.82
C SER A 326 29.21 11.95 -31.43
N GLU A 327 28.38 12.99 -31.29
CA GLU A 327 28.13 13.69 -30.03
C GLU A 327 26.77 13.36 -29.42
N LYS A 328 26.07 12.32 -29.92
CA LYS A 328 24.80 11.83 -29.34
C LYS A 328 24.87 11.47 -27.86
N TYR A 329 26.04 11.17 -27.32
CA TYR A 329 26.21 10.92 -25.88
C TYR A 329 26.19 12.20 -25.03
N ARG A 330 26.31 13.39 -25.63
CA ARG A 330 26.25 14.70 -24.95
C ARG A 330 24.85 15.32 -24.98
N GLN A 331 23.94 14.70 -25.69
CA GLN A 331 22.55 15.13 -25.82
C GLN A 331 21.81 14.92 -24.51
N ILE A 332 20.98 15.89 -24.12
CA ILE A 332 20.27 15.97 -22.83
C ILE A 332 18.74 15.98 -22.99
N GLU A 333 18.24 15.62 -24.17
CA GLU A 333 16.82 15.61 -24.57
C GLU A 333 15.95 14.78 -23.62
N HIS A 334 16.56 13.83 -22.91
CA HIS A 334 15.90 12.93 -21.98
C HIS A 334 16.28 13.16 -20.51
N CYS A 335 17.28 14.00 -20.21
CA CYS A 335 17.76 14.22 -18.83
C CYS A 335 16.67 14.77 -17.91
N TRP A 336 15.76 15.60 -18.43
CA TRP A 336 14.65 16.12 -17.64
C TRP A 336 13.66 15.03 -17.22
N LEU A 337 13.60 13.89 -17.93
CA LEU A 337 12.81 12.73 -17.52
C LEU A 337 13.42 12.00 -16.31
N ASP A 338 14.67 12.26 -15.93
CA ASP A 338 15.30 11.59 -14.77
C ASP A 338 14.62 11.97 -13.45
N VAL A 339 13.96 13.14 -13.42
CA VAL A 339 13.11 13.62 -12.32
C VAL A 339 11.90 12.69 -12.08
N THR A 340 11.50 11.90 -13.08
CA THR A 340 10.42 10.89 -12.97
C THR A 340 10.62 9.97 -11.78
N SER A 341 11.87 9.66 -11.42
CA SER A 341 12.18 8.80 -10.28
C SER A 341 11.75 9.38 -8.94
N GLN A 342 12.04 10.67 -8.71
CA GLN A 342 11.60 11.39 -7.51
C GLN A 342 10.08 11.52 -7.49
N PHE A 343 9.48 11.72 -8.66
CA PHE A 343 8.04 11.77 -8.78
C PHE A 343 7.36 10.45 -8.43
N ALA A 344 7.85 9.33 -8.95
CA ALA A 344 7.32 8.01 -8.67
C ALA A 344 7.31 7.71 -7.15
N LEU A 345 8.38 8.09 -6.45
CA LEU A 345 8.47 7.97 -5.00
C LEU A 345 7.47 8.87 -4.26
N GLN A 346 7.24 10.09 -4.73
CA GLN A 346 6.24 10.99 -4.14
C GLN A 346 4.81 10.50 -4.39
N LEU A 347 4.54 9.97 -5.58
CA LEU A 347 3.23 9.45 -5.94
C LEU A 347 2.89 8.23 -5.08
N ASP A 348 3.79 7.24 -5.03
CA ASP A 348 3.69 6.07 -4.15
C ASP A 348 3.50 6.45 -2.67
N GLY A 349 4.34 7.36 -2.19
CA GLY A 349 4.27 7.83 -0.80
C GLY A 349 2.99 8.59 -0.46
N ALA A 350 2.42 9.33 -1.42
CA ALA A 350 1.17 10.06 -1.23
C ALA A 350 -0.01 9.09 -1.05
N VAL A 351 -0.06 7.99 -1.82
CA VAL A 351 -1.10 6.97 -1.71
C VAL A 351 -0.97 6.13 -0.44
N ASN A 352 0.24 5.73 -0.07
CA ASN A 352 0.44 4.95 1.15
C ASN A 352 -0.11 5.65 2.40
N ASN A 353 0.03 6.98 2.48
CA ASN A 353 -0.56 7.78 3.57
C ASN A 353 -2.07 8.04 3.43
N THR A 354 -2.75 7.60 2.36
CA THR A 354 -4.22 7.57 2.27
C THR A 354 -4.83 6.33 2.92
N SER A 355 -4.01 5.41 3.43
CA SER A 355 -4.46 4.19 4.14
C SER A 355 -5.45 4.50 5.25
N LEU A 356 -6.59 3.82 5.24
CA LEU A 356 -7.48 3.71 6.39
C LEU A 356 -6.77 2.94 7.51
N VAL A 357 -6.51 3.62 8.63
CA VAL A 357 -5.83 3.03 9.80
C VAL A 357 -6.86 2.74 10.88
N LEU A 358 -6.94 1.49 11.30
CA LEU A 358 -7.87 1.03 12.33
C LEU A 358 -7.13 0.49 13.56
N ALA A 359 -7.55 0.93 14.75
CA ALA A 359 -7.25 0.25 16.00
C ALA A 359 -8.52 -0.38 16.55
N ILE A 360 -8.51 -1.69 16.79
CA ILE A 360 -9.65 -2.49 17.22
C ILE A 360 -9.41 -2.92 18.66
N GLU A 361 -10.18 -2.41 19.61
CA GLU A 361 -10.07 -2.72 21.04
C GLU A 361 -11.14 -3.73 21.47
N LEU A 362 -10.72 -4.79 22.14
CA LEU A 362 -11.60 -5.65 22.94
C LEU A 362 -11.88 -4.95 24.26
N ALA A 363 -13.10 -4.47 24.47
CA ALA A 363 -13.45 -3.57 25.57
C ALA A 363 -13.13 -4.16 26.96
N ASP A 364 -13.40 -5.45 27.16
CA ASP A 364 -13.22 -6.12 28.45
C ASP A 364 -11.74 -6.25 28.86
N SER A 365 -10.87 -6.59 27.92
CA SER A 365 -9.43 -6.77 28.18
C SER A 365 -8.62 -5.49 27.92
N GLY A 366 -9.17 -4.55 27.17
CA GLY A 366 -8.48 -3.38 26.62
C GLY A 366 -7.44 -3.71 25.56
N LYS A 367 -7.32 -4.96 25.11
CA LYS A 367 -6.33 -5.36 24.10
C LYS A 367 -6.65 -4.74 22.75
N VAL A 368 -5.62 -4.23 22.09
CA VAL A 368 -5.74 -3.56 20.79
C VAL A 368 -5.10 -4.39 19.68
N LEU A 369 -5.80 -4.50 18.56
CA LEU A 369 -5.26 -4.98 17.29
C LEU A 369 -5.10 -3.76 16.38
N LEU A 370 -3.90 -3.52 15.86
CA LEU A 370 -3.57 -2.37 15.02
C LEU A 370 -3.38 -2.79 13.56
N PHE A 371 -4.18 -2.20 12.67
CA PHE A 371 -4.15 -2.39 11.22
C PHE A 371 -3.90 -1.04 10.53
N PRO A 372 -2.64 -0.71 10.23
CA PRO A 372 -2.27 0.58 9.65
C PRO A 372 -2.33 0.66 8.13
N GLY A 373 -2.77 -0.40 7.43
CA GLY A 373 -2.57 -0.48 5.99
C GLY A 373 -1.10 -0.24 5.66
N ASP A 374 -0.83 0.73 4.81
CA ASP A 374 0.51 1.17 4.44
C ASP A 374 0.88 2.56 4.94
N ALA A 375 0.26 3.01 6.03
CA ALA A 375 0.57 4.28 6.69
C ALA A 375 2.09 4.49 6.89
N GLN A 376 2.60 5.62 6.40
CA GLN A 376 4.01 6.02 6.51
C GLN A 376 4.15 7.16 7.54
N VAL A 377 5.36 7.75 7.62
CA VAL A 377 5.79 8.67 8.69
C VAL A 377 4.75 9.74 9.04
N GLY A 378 4.19 10.40 8.04
CA GLY A 378 3.20 11.46 8.19
C GLY A 378 1.93 11.01 8.88
N SER A 379 1.38 9.86 8.47
CA SER A 379 0.24 9.24 9.13
C SER A 379 0.57 8.94 10.59
N TRP A 380 1.65 8.20 10.88
CA TRP A 380 2.02 7.87 12.27
C TRP A 380 2.17 9.09 13.19
N LEU A 381 2.76 10.18 12.69
CA LEU A 381 2.94 11.39 13.47
C LEU A 381 1.63 12.11 13.79
N SER A 382 0.63 12.00 12.90
CA SER A 382 -0.66 12.67 13.04
C SER A 382 -1.54 12.10 14.15
N TRP A 383 -1.33 10.84 14.54
CA TRP A 383 -2.23 10.15 15.48
C TRP A 383 -2.18 10.75 16.89
N HIS A 384 -1.04 11.33 17.27
CA HIS A 384 -0.75 11.74 18.64
C HIS A 384 -1.50 12.98 19.11
N ASP A 385 -2.15 13.69 18.18
CA ASP A 385 -3.01 14.84 18.47
C ASP A 385 -4.51 14.47 18.49
N LEU A 386 -4.83 13.18 18.26
CA LEU A 386 -6.20 12.68 18.22
C LEU A 386 -6.64 12.11 19.58
N GLU A 387 -7.93 12.31 19.87
CA GLU A 387 -8.62 11.74 21.02
C GLU A 387 -9.93 11.12 20.59
N TRP A 388 -10.21 9.91 21.07
CA TRP A 388 -11.44 9.17 20.77
C TRP A 388 -12.29 9.02 22.01
N LYS A 389 -13.61 9.04 21.86
CA LYS A 389 -14.57 8.89 22.96
C LYS A 389 -15.30 7.57 22.83
N VAL A 390 -15.24 6.73 23.86
CA VAL A 390 -15.95 5.44 23.93
C VAL A 390 -16.86 5.40 25.14
N ARG A 391 -17.97 4.66 25.05
CA ARG A 391 -18.77 4.35 26.23
C ARG A 391 -18.34 3.00 26.80
N ASN A 392 -18.04 2.99 28.09
CA ASN A 392 -17.78 1.77 28.84
C ASN A 392 -18.64 1.77 30.11
N GLY A 393 -19.53 0.79 30.25
CA GLY A 393 -20.40 0.69 31.43
C GLY A 393 -21.23 1.95 31.73
N GLY A 394 -21.66 2.69 30.69
CA GLY A 394 -22.43 3.92 30.83
C GLY A 394 -21.61 5.19 31.11
N LYS A 395 -20.27 5.10 31.16
CA LYS A 395 -19.36 6.26 31.26
C LYS A 395 -18.67 6.52 29.93
N THR A 396 -18.50 7.79 29.59
CA THR A 396 -17.65 8.19 28.46
C THR A 396 -16.20 8.25 28.93
N GLU A 397 -15.33 7.48 28.27
CA GLU A 397 -13.89 7.50 28.47
C GLU A 397 -13.19 8.03 27.21
N THR A 398 -12.10 8.75 27.41
CA THR A 398 -11.22 9.17 26.31
C THR A 398 -10.12 8.11 26.10
N ARG A 399 -9.80 7.85 24.83
CA ARG A 399 -8.64 7.08 24.39
C ARG A 399 -7.69 8.01 23.64
N THR A 400 -6.39 7.89 23.90
CA THR A 400 -5.33 8.58 23.14
C THR A 400 -4.54 7.59 22.30
N ALA A 401 -3.79 8.06 21.30
CA ALA A 401 -2.96 7.18 20.47
C ALA A 401 -1.91 6.44 21.31
N GLU A 402 -1.30 7.10 22.29
CA GLU A 402 -0.36 6.45 23.23
C GLU A 402 -1.02 5.29 23.99
N GLN A 403 -2.26 5.47 24.46
CA GLN A 403 -2.97 4.40 25.17
C GLN A 403 -3.29 3.21 24.25
N LEU A 404 -3.71 3.48 23.01
CA LEU A 404 -3.99 2.43 22.03
C LEU A 404 -2.72 1.66 21.65
N LEU A 405 -1.62 2.39 21.38
CA LEU A 405 -0.32 1.78 21.06
C LEU A 405 0.23 0.95 22.23
N ASN A 406 0.18 1.48 23.46
CA ASN A 406 0.65 0.76 24.66
C ASN A 406 -0.10 -0.56 24.89
N LYS A 407 -1.37 -0.66 24.48
CA LYS A 407 -2.21 -1.86 24.61
C LYS A 407 -2.27 -2.73 23.35
N THR A 408 -1.48 -2.41 22.32
CA THR A 408 -1.44 -3.20 21.08
C THR A 408 -0.81 -4.56 21.33
N VAL A 409 -1.56 -5.63 21.09
CA VAL A 409 -1.13 -7.03 21.23
C VAL A 409 -0.94 -7.73 19.88
N LEU A 410 -1.55 -7.21 18.82
CA LEU A 410 -1.36 -7.69 17.45
C LEU A 410 -1.19 -6.49 16.53
N TYR A 411 -0.16 -6.52 15.71
CA TYR A 411 0.23 -5.45 14.80
C TYR A 411 0.41 -6.00 13.38
N LYS A 412 -0.43 -5.58 12.42
CA LYS A 412 -0.07 -5.71 11.00
C LYS A 412 1.03 -4.69 10.73
N VAL A 413 2.23 -5.16 10.39
CA VAL A 413 3.34 -4.26 10.11
C VAL A 413 2.98 -3.42 8.88
N SER A 414 2.99 -2.10 9.06
CA SER A 414 2.65 -1.16 7.99
C SER A 414 3.55 -1.36 6.77
N HIS A 415 3.05 -1.07 5.57
CA HIS A 415 3.82 -0.97 4.32
C HIS A 415 4.80 -2.14 4.15
N HIS A 416 4.32 -3.35 4.45
CA HIS A 416 5.03 -4.64 4.37
C HIS A 416 6.38 -4.70 5.11
N GLY A 417 6.65 -3.77 6.03
CA GLY A 417 7.93 -3.68 6.75
C GLY A 417 9.04 -2.96 5.99
N SER A 418 8.70 -2.00 5.13
CA SER A 418 9.66 -1.09 4.49
C SER A 418 10.36 -0.15 5.49
N HIS A 419 11.38 0.58 5.03
CA HIS A 419 12.16 1.51 5.86
C HIS A 419 11.35 2.71 6.41
N ASN A 420 10.24 3.06 5.76
CA ASN A 420 9.35 4.15 6.18
C ASN A 420 8.01 3.66 6.74
N ALA A 421 7.83 2.34 6.85
CA ALA A 421 6.63 1.68 7.35
C ALA A 421 6.24 2.09 8.77
N THR A 422 7.18 1.98 9.71
CA THR A 422 6.89 2.13 11.14
C THR A 422 7.89 3.07 11.79
N ILE A 423 7.39 4.13 12.43
CA ILE A 423 8.24 5.08 13.15
C ILE A 423 8.65 4.53 14.52
N GLN A 424 9.76 5.04 15.06
CA GLN A 424 10.36 4.59 16.31
C GLN A 424 9.57 5.07 17.54
N GLN A 425 9.92 6.24 18.08
CA GLN A 425 9.50 6.73 19.40
C GLN A 425 7.98 6.93 19.52
N LYS A 426 7.35 7.38 18.43
CA LYS A 426 5.91 7.65 18.33
C LYS A 426 5.14 6.50 17.65
N GLY A 427 5.74 5.32 17.54
CA GLY A 427 5.15 4.16 16.87
C GLY A 427 5.53 2.89 17.59
N LEU A 428 6.46 2.13 17.03
CA LEU A 428 6.81 0.80 17.50
C LEU A 428 7.27 0.77 18.97
N GLU A 429 8.00 1.79 19.42
CA GLU A 429 8.50 1.88 20.80
C GLU A 429 7.39 2.11 21.84
N MET A 430 6.21 2.56 21.40
CA MET A 430 5.03 2.66 22.26
C MET A 430 4.28 1.34 22.38
N MET A 431 4.55 0.34 21.52
CA MET A 431 3.91 -0.98 21.63
C MET A 431 4.60 -1.84 22.68
N LYS A 432 4.24 -1.62 23.95
CA LYS A 432 4.94 -2.17 25.13
C LYS A 432 4.32 -3.46 25.67
N ASP A 433 3.19 -3.90 25.14
CA ASP A 433 2.49 -5.06 25.67
C ASP A 433 3.34 -6.34 25.55
N PRO A 434 3.51 -7.13 26.63
CA PRO A 434 4.30 -8.35 26.61
C PRO A 434 3.71 -9.46 25.72
N GLU A 435 2.46 -9.35 25.26
CA GLU A 435 1.81 -10.27 24.33
C GLU A 435 2.01 -9.89 22.86
N LEU A 436 2.62 -8.74 22.54
CA LEU A 436 2.78 -8.24 21.16
C LEU A 436 3.26 -9.30 20.16
N VAL A 437 2.48 -9.44 19.09
CA VAL A 437 2.73 -10.24 17.88
C VAL A 437 2.69 -9.33 16.66
N ALA A 438 3.65 -9.47 15.75
CA ALA A 438 3.66 -8.77 14.48
C ALA A 438 3.31 -9.73 13.33
N MET A 439 2.49 -9.27 12.39
CA MET A 439 2.15 -9.97 11.15
C MET A 439 2.62 -9.15 9.95
N ILE A 440 3.35 -9.78 9.03
CA ILE A 440 3.89 -9.14 7.82
C ILE A 440 3.42 -9.92 6.59
N PRO A 441 2.51 -9.35 5.79
CA PRO A 441 2.06 -9.94 4.54
C PRO A 441 3.12 -9.70 3.45
N GLU A 442 4.05 -10.64 3.28
CA GLU A 442 5.22 -10.45 2.41
C GLU A 442 5.62 -11.78 1.75
N LYS A 443 6.25 -11.68 0.57
CA LYS A 443 6.93 -12.78 -0.10
C LYS A 443 8.33 -12.34 -0.51
N GLU A 444 9.33 -13.12 -0.12
CA GLU A 444 10.76 -12.94 -0.41
C GLU A 444 11.03 -12.31 -1.80
N LYS A 445 11.87 -11.26 -1.82
CA LYS A 445 12.36 -10.57 -3.03
C LYS A 445 11.25 -10.01 -3.92
N SER A 446 10.06 -9.76 -3.37
CA SER A 446 8.99 -9.10 -4.11
C SER A 446 9.33 -7.64 -4.42
N TYR A 447 9.96 -6.91 -3.50
CA TYR A 447 10.46 -5.55 -3.73
C TYR A 447 11.77 -5.31 -3.00
N ASN A 448 12.60 -4.40 -3.54
CA ASN A 448 13.84 -4.00 -2.88
C ASN A 448 13.56 -3.16 -1.63
N GLY A 449 14.22 -3.48 -0.51
CA GLY A 449 14.12 -2.70 0.73
C GLY A 449 12.87 -2.96 1.57
N ILE A 450 12.08 -3.98 1.22
CA ILE A 450 11.03 -4.54 2.07
C ILE A 450 11.60 -5.67 2.91
N LEU A 451 11.02 -5.87 4.11
CA LEU A 451 11.67 -6.47 5.27
C LEU A 451 12.95 -5.71 5.64
N HIS A 452 12.82 -4.41 5.87
CA HIS A 452 13.93 -3.54 6.22
C HIS A 452 14.63 -4.03 7.50
N GLU A 453 15.87 -4.49 7.35
CA GLU A 453 16.66 -5.18 8.39
C GLU A 453 16.66 -4.49 9.78
N PRO A 454 16.90 -3.17 9.89
CA PRO A 454 16.77 -2.45 11.17
C PRO A 454 15.39 -2.57 11.83
N LEU A 455 14.31 -2.45 11.05
CA LEU A 455 12.94 -2.60 11.54
C LEU A 455 12.68 -4.05 11.98
N MET A 456 13.10 -5.03 11.16
CA MET A 456 12.95 -6.45 11.45
C MET A 456 13.67 -6.84 12.74
N THR A 457 14.91 -6.39 12.92
CA THR A 457 15.68 -6.57 14.15
C THR A 457 14.93 -6.02 15.37
N ARG A 458 14.31 -4.84 15.22
CA ARG A 458 13.58 -4.22 16.33
C ARG A 458 12.27 -4.93 16.65
N LEU A 459 11.52 -5.35 15.63
CA LEU A 459 10.31 -6.16 15.75
C LEU A 459 10.61 -7.49 16.45
N GLN A 460 11.67 -8.19 16.06
CA GLN A 460 12.09 -9.44 16.70
C GLN A 460 12.34 -9.24 18.21
N LYS A 461 12.96 -8.12 18.59
CA LYS A 461 13.23 -7.80 20.00
C LYS A 461 11.96 -7.46 20.78
N LEU A 462 11.08 -6.59 20.26
CA LEU A 462 9.88 -6.16 20.97
C LEU A 462 8.78 -7.22 21.01
N CYS A 463 8.61 -7.97 19.91
CA CYS A 463 7.69 -9.11 19.84
C CYS A 463 8.26 -10.36 20.51
N ARG A 464 9.50 -10.32 21.01
CA ARG A 464 10.22 -11.45 21.64
C ARG A 464 10.23 -12.70 20.76
N GLY A 465 10.43 -12.51 19.46
CA GLY A 465 10.44 -13.58 18.46
C GLY A 465 9.09 -13.92 17.82
N ARG A 466 7.99 -13.25 18.20
CA ARG A 466 6.63 -13.50 17.63
C ARG A 466 6.36 -12.61 16.41
N VAL A 467 7.16 -12.78 15.36
CA VAL A 467 7.01 -12.09 14.06
C VAL A 467 6.63 -13.13 13.01
N LEU A 468 5.44 -12.99 12.44
CA LEU A 468 4.85 -13.93 11.48
C LEU A 468 4.90 -13.32 10.07
N ILE A 469 5.59 -13.96 9.12
CA ILE A 469 5.69 -13.51 7.72
C ILE A 469 4.91 -14.48 6.83
N SER A 470 3.97 -13.99 6.01
CA SER A 470 2.97 -14.85 5.37
C SER A 470 3.54 -15.85 4.35
N ALA A 471 4.27 -15.39 3.34
CA ALA A 471 4.60 -16.17 2.14
C ALA A 471 6.10 -16.24 1.84
N ASP A 472 6.94 -15.96 2.84
CA ASP A 472 8.41 -15.99 2.74
C ASP A 472 8.96 -17.42 2.90
N SER A 473 9.85 -17.83 1.99
CA SER A 473 10.54 -19.13 2.01
C SER A 473 11.71 -19.21 2.99
N GLU A 474 12.35 -18.09 3.29
CA GLU A 474 13.45 -17.95 4.25
C GLU A 474 12.92 -17.74 5.68
N ASN A 475 11.77 -17.04 5.83
CA ASN A 475 11.15 -16.70 7.11
C ASN A 475 9.81 -17.40 7.35
N ARG A 476 9.78 -18.72 7.15
CA ARG A 476 8.55 -19.52 7.21
C ARG A 476 7.89 -19.48 8.59
N PRO A 477 6.56 -19.28 8.69
CA PRO A 477 5.81 -19.37 9.93
C PRO A 477 5.97 -20.71 10.67
N GLU A 478 6.17 -21.80 9.95
CA GLU A 478 6.40 -23.11 10.57
C GLU A 478 7.73 -23.17 11.36
N ASP A 479 8.72 -22.40 10.93
CA ASP A 479 10.06 -22.40 11.53
C ASP A 479 10.06 -21.69 12.90
N LEU A 480 9.18 -20.71 13.06
CA LEU A 480 8.98 -19.99 14.33
C LEU A 480 8.60 -20.93 15.48
N LEU A 481 7.93 -22.05 15.18
CA LEU A 481 7.46 -23.00 16.20
C LEU A 481 8.52 -24.02 16.63
N LYS A 482 9.63 -24.13 15.89
CA LYS A 482 10.69 -25.14 16.14
C LYS A 482 11.47 -24.85 17.41
N THR A 483 11.78 -23.59 17.68
CA THR A 483 12.63 -23.18 18.80
C THR A 483 11.99 -22.04 19.56
N ARG A 484 11.86 -22.19 20.89
CA ARG A 484 11.41 -21.09 21.75
C ARG A 484 12.46 -19.96 21.76
N PRO A 485 12.10 -18.71 21.45
CA PRO A 485 13.01 -17.58 21.58
C PRO A 485 13.55 -17.41 23.01
N ALA A 486 14.80 -16.99 23.16
CA ALA A 486 15.41 -16.82 24.49
C ALA A 486 14.70 -15.76 25.36
N GLY A 487 14.10 -14.75 24.73
CA GLY A 487 13.43 -13.63 25.41
C GLY A 487 12.01 -13.90 25.90
N ILE A 488 11.45 -15.11 25.74
CA ILE A 488 10.08 -15.44 26.16
C ILE A 488 10.04 -16.59 27.18
N SER A 489 9.20 -16.46 28.21
CA SER A 489 9.01 -17.51 29.22
C SER A 489 8.35 -18.76 28.62
N ALA A 490 8.55 -19.92 29.25
CA ALA A 490 7.92 -21.17 28.79
C ALA A 490 6.38 -21.07 28.76
N ALA A 491 5.80 -20.44 29.78
CA ALA A 491 4.35 -20.25 29.88
C ALA A 491 3.81 -19.31 28.79
N ALA A 492 4.46 -18.16 28.58
CA ALA A 492 4.06 -17.21 27.53
C ALA A 492 4.21 -17.82 26.13
N TRP A 493 5.28 -18.60 25.90
CA TRP A 493 5.45 -19.31 24.64
C TRP A 493 4.38 -20.38 24.42
N LYS A 494 4.05 -21.16 25.46
CA LYS A 494 2.97 -22.15 25.39
C LYS A 494 1.63 -21.48 25.04
N LYS A 495 1.33 -20.33 25.66
CA LYS A 495 0.12 -19.53 25.37
C LYS A 495 0.12 -18.99 23.94
N PHE A 496 1.24 -18.45 23.47
CA PHE A 496 1.36 -18.00 22.08
C PHE A 496 1.08 -19.13 21.10
N LYS A 497 1.70 -20.29 21.30
CA LYS A 497 1.49 -21.47 20.44
C LYS A 497 0.06 -22.00 20.47
N SER A 498 -0.63 -21.97 21.63
CA SER A 498 -2.02 -22.41 21.69
C SER A 498 -2.99 -21.47 20.97
N ASN A 499 -2.56 -20.25 20.67
CA ASN A 499 -3.36 -19.25 19.96
C ASN A 499 -2.97 -19.11 18.48
N LEU A 500 -1.94 -19.82 18.02
CA LEU A 500 -1.45 -19.75 16.65
C LEU A 500 -1.81 -21.02 15.88
N VAL A 501 -2.40 -20.83 14.70
CA VAL A 501 -2.58 -21.87 13.69
C VAL A 501 -1.74 -21.50 12.47
N VAL A 502 -0.90 -22.43 12.02
CA VAL A 502 -0.14 -22.29 10.78
C VAL A 502 -0.67 -23.32 9.80
N ASP A 503 -1.44 -22.85 8.83
CA ASP A 503 -1.99 -23.64 7.73
C ASP A 503 -1.21 -23.35 6.44
N ARG A 504 -1.34 -24.20 5.42
CA ARG A 504 -0.80 -23.92 4.08
C ARG A 504 -1.31 -22.59 3.53
N LEU A 505 -2.61 -22.31 3.65
CA LEU A 505 -3.27 -21.16 3.03
C LEU A 505 -3.09 -19.86 3.84
N TYR A 506 -2.97 -19.98 5.15
CA TYR A 506 -3.00 -18.84 6.07
C TYR A 506 -2.20 -19.07 7.34
N VAL A 507 -1.84 -17.97 8.00
CA VAL A 507 -1.44 -17.95 9.41
C VAL A 507 -2.56 -17.27 10.20
N GLU A 508 -3.07 -17.92 11.24
CA GLU A 508 -4.15 -17.39 12.06
C GLU A 508 -3.73 -17.26 13.52
N TYR A 509 -3.95 -16.08 14.11
CA TYR A 509 -3.68 -15.81 15.52
C TYR A 509 -4.95 -15.39 16.24
N THR A 510 -5.22 -16.01 17.39
CA THR A 510 -6.38 -15.69 18.24
C THR A 510 -5.98 -14.74 19.36
N VAL A 511 -6.58 -13.55 19.37
CA VAL A 511 -6.53 -12.61 20.49
C VAL A 511 -7.73 -12.86 21.39
N LYS A 512 -7.48 -13.12 22.68
CA LYS A 512 -8.49 -13.36 23.73
C LYS A 512 -8.33 -12.34 24.83
#